data_AF-A0A662TA84-F1
#
_entry.id   AF-A0A662TA84-F1
#
_cell.length_a   1.000
_cell.length_b   1.000
_cell.length_c   1.000
_cell.angle_alpha   90.00
_cell.angle_beta   90.00
_cell.angle_gamma   90.00
#
_symmetry.space_group_name_H-M   'P 1'
#
loop_
_entity.id
_entity.type
_entity.pdbx_description
1 polymer ?
#
loop_
_entity_poly.entity_id
_entity_poly.type
_entity_poly.pdbx_seq_one_letter_code
_entity_poly.pdbx_strand_id
1 'polypeptide(L)'
;MKIRYISKNTIDLISEMESDLMNVERIKALARLPEPSRDRRYRDVLINIYKETGFMYALVVIEFKDGFKKIYVFTGKALLDSGLRDYIDASIYTEGSLVIKSPEGIEHIVYSPYVFESARELFKKIGELGDKYRLSDYEVYLERIMEYIDFDTII
;
A
#
# COMPACT_ATOMS: atom_id res chain seq x y z
N MET A 1 20.37 4.91 -8.73
CA MET A 1 19.44 4.57 -7.63
C MET A 1 20.18 4.72 -6.32
N LYS A 2 19.69 5.56 -5.40
CA LYS A 2 20.30 5.79 -4.08
C LYS A 2 19.52 5.03 -3.03
N ILE A 3 20.19 4.18 -2.24
CA ILE A 3 19.56 3.43 -1.15
C ILE A 3 19.87 4.12 0.18
N ARG A 4 18.87 4.31 1.03
CA ARG A 4 19.00 4.89 2.37
C ARG A 4 18.23 4.05 3.37
N TYR A 5 18.85 3.76 4.51
CA TYR A 5 18.21 3.11 5.66
C TYR A 5 17.84 4.17 6.69
N ILE A 6 16.66 4.07 7.29
CA ILE A 6 16.17 5.02 8.30
C ILE A 6 15.66 4.31 9.55
N SER A 7 15.63 5.04 10.68
CA SER A 7 15.19 4.51 11.98
C SER A 7 13.68 4.32 12.11
N LYS A 8 12.89 5.02 11.29
CA LYS A 8 11.44 4.80 11.17
C LYS A 8 11.16 3.36 10.76
N ASN A 9 10.04 2.81 11.23
CA ASN A 9 9.68 1.42 11.03
C ASN A 9 8.52 1.24 10.03
N THR A 10 8.10 0.00 9.81
CA THR A 10 7.05 -0.34 8.85
C THR A 10 5.68 0.28 9.20
N ILE A 11 5.37 0.54 10.48
CA ILE A 11 4.16 1.28 10.87
C ILE A 11 4.24 2.73 10.39
N ASP A 12 5.39 3.39 10.57
CA ASP A 12 5.58 4.76 10.09
C ASP A 12 5.36 4.85 8.57
N LEU A 13 5.82 3.85 7.81
CA LEU A 13 5.58 3.76 6.37
C LEU A 13 4.10 3.61 6.02
N ILE A 14 3.33 2.84 6.79
CA ILE A 14 1.88 2.73 6.63
C ILE A 14 1.21 4.09 6.86
N SER A 15 1.60 4.81 7.91
CA SER A 15 1.07 6.15 8.22
C SER A 15 1.46 7.20 7.17
N GLU A 16 2.66 7.10 6.59
CA GLU A 16 3.07 7.97 5.47
C GLU A 16 2.21 7.72 4.24
N MET A 17 1.98 6.45 3.88
CA MET A 17 1.07 6.09 2.77
C MET A 17 -0.36 6.56 3.02
N GLU A 18 -0.86 6.42 4.25
CA GLU A 18 -2.18 6.91 4.64
C GLU A 18 -2.30 8.42 4.45
N SER A 19 -1.28 9.18 4.86
CA SER A 19 -1.20 10.63 4.65
C SER A 19 -1.20 11.01 3.17
N ASP A 20 -0.41 10.29 2.37
CA ASP A 20 -0.34 10.51 0.92
C ASP A 20 -1.69 10.21 0.24
N LEU A 21 -2.39 9.15 0.63
CA LEU A 21 -3.72 8.80 0.10
C LEU A 21 -4.81 9.83 0.46
N MET A 22 -4.68 10.52 1.59
CA MET A 22 -5.64 11.58 1.98
C MET A 22 -5.46 12.88 1.19
N ASN A 23 -4.35 13.04 0.46
CA ASN A 23 -4.09 14.24 -0.35
C ASN A 23 -4.54 14.02 -1.80
N VAL A 24 -5.82 13.71 -1.99
CA VAL A 24 -6.37 13.21 -3.25
C VAL A 24 -6.20 14.20 -4.39
N GLU A 25 -6.33 15.50 -4.12
CA GLU A 25 -6.16 16.57 -5.11
C GLU A 25 -4.79 16.55 -5.81
N ARG A 26 -3.77 15.99 -5.16
CA ARG A 26 -2.42 15.84 -5.72
C ARG A 26 -2.19 14.51 -6.42
N ILE A 27 -3.08 13.55 -6.27
CA ILE A 27 -2.94 12.21 -6.85
C ILE A 27 -3.44 12.26 -8.29
N LYS A 28 -2.64 11.69 -9.19
CA LYS A 28 -2.97 11.52 -10.61
C LYS A 28 -3.40 10.09 -10.93
N ALA A 29 -2.78 9.10 -10.29
CA ALA A 29 -3.10 7.69 -10.51
C ALA A 29 -2.73 6.84 -9.30
N LEU A 30 -3.46 5.74 -9.12
CA LEU A 30 -3.20 4.72 -8.12
C LEU A 30 -3.09 3.35 -8.78
N ALA A 31 -2.26 2.49 -8.21
CA ALA A 31 -2.25 1.06 -8.52
C ALA A 31 -1.83 0.27 -7.28
N ARG A 32 -2.21 -1.01 -7.20
CA ARG A 32 -1.77 -1.90 -6.12
C ARG A 32 -1.54 -3.32 -6.63
N LEU A 33 -0.72 -4.07 -5.91
CA LEU A 33 -0.48 -5.47 -6.17
C LEU A 33 -0.48 -6.26 -4.86
N PRO A 34 -1.20 -7.39 -4.79
CA PRO A 34 -2.05 -7.98 -5.84
C PRO A 34 -3.34 -7.16 -6.11
N GLU A 35 -3.72 -7.01 -7.37
CA GLU A 35 -4.97 -6.32 -7.71
C GLU A 35 -6.17 -7.21 -7.33
N PRO A 36 -7.12 -6.72 -6.51
CA PRO A 36 -8.31 -7.49 -6.20
C PRO A 36 -9.23 -7.61 -7.41
N SER A 37 -9.90 -8.75 -7.53
CA SER A 37 -11.07 -8.88 -8.41
C SER A 37 -12.16 -7.88 -8.00
N ARG A 38 -12.99 -7.43 -8.95
CA ARG A 38 -14.03 -6.39 -8.76
C ARG A 38 -14.85 -6.51 -7.46
N ASP A 39 -15.19 -7.72 -7.04
CA ASP A 39 -16.06 -7.96 -5.87
C ASP A 39 -15.31 -8.31 -4.57
N ARG A 40 -13.98 -8.26 -4.56
CA ARG A 40 -13.16 -8.61 -3.38
C ARG A 40 -12.50 -7.38 -2.78
N ARG A 41 -12.45 -7.32 -1.45
CA ARG A 41 -11.64 -6.31 -0.76
C ARG A 41 -10.18 -6.71 -0.83
N TYR A 42 -9.31 -5.73 -1.04
CA TYR A 42 -7.86 -5.94 -1.09
C TYR A 42 -7.31 -6.66 0.14
N ARG A 43 -7.76 -6.28 1.34
CA ARG A 43 -7.42 -6.95 2.59
C ARG A 43 -7.72 -8.46 2.53
N ASP A 44 -8.86 -8.84 2.00
CA ASP A 44 -9.30 -10.25 2.00
C ASP A 44 -8.43 -11.08 1.02
N VAL A 45 -7.97 -10.46 -0.08
CA VAL A 45 -6.97 -11.08 -0.98
C VAL A 45 -5.67 -11.34 -0.24
N LEU A 46 -5.15 -10.34 0.47
CA LEU A 46 -3.91 -10.49 1.24
C LEU A 46 -4.05 -11.51 2.39
N ILE A 47 -5.19 -11.52 3.09
CA ILE A 47 -5.47 -12.52 4.14
C ILE A 47 -5.45 -13.93 3.56
N ASN A 48 -6.07 -14.15 2.40
CA ASN A 48 -6.12 -15.48 1.80
C ASN A 48 -4.72 -15.98 1.42
N ILE A 49 -3.92 -15.14 0.76
CA ILE A 49 -2.53 -15.49 0.41
C ILE A 49 -1.71 -15.80 1.68
N TYR A 50 -1.87 -14.98 2.72
CA TYR A 50 -1.14 -15.15 3.97
C TYR A 50 -1.55 -16.41 4.72
N LYS A 51 -2.84 -16.75 4.77
CA LYS A 51 -3.32 -17.99 5.39
C LYS A 51 -2.83 -19.25 4.69
N GLU A 52 -2.59 -19.19 3.39
CA GLU A 52 -2.10 -20.32 2.62
C GLU A 52 -0.58 -20.49 2.72
N THR A 53 0.16 -19.38 2.80
CA THR A 53 1.63 -19.40 2.64
C THR A 53 2.40 -19.03 3.90
N GLY A 54 1.79 -18.33 4.85
CA GLY A 54 2.48 -17.65 5.94
C GLY A 54 3.25 -16.39 5.49
N PHE A 55 3.08 -15.96 4.25
CA PHE A 55 3.76 -14.80 3.66
C PHE A 55 2.76 -13.79 3.07
N MET A 56 3.14 -12.52 3.10
CA MET A 56 2.42 -11.43 2.45
C MET A 56 3.40 -10.63 1.60
N TYR A 57 2.98 -10.29 0.39
CA TYR A 57 3.60 -9.26 -0.43
C TYR A 57 2.53 -8.27 -0.85
N ALA A 58 2.76 -7.00 -0.55
CA ALA A 58 1.85 -5.92 -0.89
C ALA A 58 2.64 -4.76 -1.48
N LEU A 59 2.13 -4.19 -2.56
CA LEU A 59 2.71 -3.03 -3.21
C LEU A 59 1.60 -2.02 -3.54
N VAL A 60 1.86 -0.74 -3.30
CA VAL A 60 0.97 0.37 -3.66
C VAL A 60 1.78 1.41 -4.40
N VAL A 61 1.31 1.81 -5.58
CA VAL A 61 1.87 2.88 -6.39
C VAL A 61 0.96 4.09 -6.32
N ILE A 62 1.53 5.24 -6.00
CA ILE A 62 0.87 6.55 -6.06
C ILE A 62 1.65 7.41 -7.04
N GLU A 63 1.01 7.80 -8.13
CA GLU A 63 1.52 8.81 -9.07
C GLU A 63 0.87 10.16 -8.74
N PHE A 64 1.70 11.18 -8.55
CA PHE A 64 1.28 12.54 -8.22
C PHE A 64 1.25 13.43 -9.46
N LYS A 65 0.45 14.48 -9.42
CA LYS A 65 0.30 15.46 -10.52
C LYS A 65 1.57 16.26 -10.81
N ASP A 66 2.46 16.39 -9.82
CA ASP A 66 3.79 17.00 -9.95
C ASP A 66 4.83 16.08 -10.63
N GLY A 67 4.43 14.89 -11.07
CA GLY A 67 5.29 13.93 -11.77
C GLY A 67 6.08 13.01 -10.85
N PHE A 68 5.95 13.15 -9.52
CA PHE A 68 6.54 12.21 -8.57
C PHE A 68 5.74 10.90 -8.54
N LYS A 69 6.45 9.79 -8.28
CA LYS A 69 5.84 8.48 -8.05
C LYS A 69 6.41 7.85 -6.80
N LYS A 70 5.53 7.49 -5.86
CA LYS A 70 5.87 6.74 -4.65
C LYS A 70 5.38 5.30 -4.79
N ILE A 71 6.26 4.36 -4.49
CA ILE A 71 5.96 2.92 -4.49
C ILE A 71 6.24 2.40 -3.09
N TYR A 72 5.17 2.07 -2.37
CA TYR A 72 5.23 1.47 -1.04
C TYR A 72 5.26 -0.04 -1.21
N VAL A 73 6.27 -0.68 -0.62
CA VAL A 73 6.49 -2.11 -0.69
C VAL A 73 6.49 -2.66 0.72
N PHE A 74 5.65 -3.67 0.96
CA PHE A 74 5.52 -4.35 2.23
C PHE A 74 5.70 -5.84 2.04
N THR A 75 6.49 -6.45 2.92
CA THR A 75 6.58 -7.90 3.07
C THR A 75 6.15 -8.28 4.48
N GLY A 76 5.52 -9.44 4.62
CA GLY A 76 5.12 -10.00 5.89
C GLY A 76 5.45 -11.48 5.95
N LYS A 77 5.93 -11.95 7.10
CA LYS A 77 6.28 -13.35 7.35
C LYS A 77 5.78 -13.78 8.72
N ALA A 78 5.02 -14.85 8.76
CA ALA A 78 4.57 -15.47 10.00
C ALA A 78 5.77 -15.93 10.84
N LEU A 79 5.73 -15.58 12.13
CA LEU A 79 6.62 -16.11 13.15
C LEU A 79 5.87 -17.22 13.88
N LEU A 80 6.07 -18.46 13.42
CA LEU A 80 5.46 -19.61 14.07
C LEU A 80 6.25 -20.01 15.32
N ASP A 81 5.65 -19.82 16.48
CA ASP A 81 6.03 -20.58 17.67
C ASP A 81 5.41 -21.99 17.58
N SER A 82 6.14 -22.98 18.09
CA SER A 82 5.77 -24.40 18.03
C SER A 82 4.42 -24.65 18.72
N GLY A 83 3.32 -24.63 17.97
CA GLY A 83 1.97 -24.90 18.50
C GLY A 83 0.83 -24.26 17.73
N LEU A 84 1.06 -23.17 16.98
CA LEU A 84 0.00 -22.51 16.20
C LEU A 84 -0.26 -23.25 14.88
N ARG A 85 -1.53 -23.62 14.64
CA ARG A 85 -1.99 -24.25 13.39
C ARG A 85 -2.46 -23.25 12.34
N ASP A 86 -2.74 -22.01 12.72
CA ASP A 86 -3.24 -20.95 11.84
C ASP A 86 -2.30 -19.74 11.88
N TYR A 87 -1.85 -19.30 10.71
CA TYR A 87 -0.97 -18.15 10.56
C TYR A 87 -1.62 -16.83 11.01
N ILE A 88 -2.96 -16.73 11.00
CA ILE A 88 -3.66 -15.47 11.26
C ILE A 88 -3.52 -14.98 12.70
N ASP A 89 -3.34 -15.91 13.64
CA ASP A 89 -3.18 -15.63 15.06
C ASP A 89 -1.71 -15.63 15.49
N ALA A 90 -0.78 -15.93 14.57
CA ALA A 90 0.65 -15.84 14.82
C ALA A 90 1.14 -14.38 14.71
N SER A 91 2.19 -14.07 15.47
CA SER A 91 2.98 -12.86 15.28
C SER A 91 3.49 -12.78 13.84
N ILE A 92 3.57 -11.56 13.30
CA ILE A 92 4.05 -11.34 11.94
C ILE A 92 5.21 -10.35 11.93
N TYR A 93 6.34 -10.78 11.37
CA TYR A 93 7.47 -9.92 11.05
C TYR A 93 7.20 -9.21 9.73
N THR A 94 7.33 -7.89 9.71
CA THR A 94 7.08 -7.07 8.52
C THR A 94 8.29 -6.22 8.18
N GLU A 95 8.55 -6.09 6.88
CA GLU A 95 9.52 -5.16 6.34
C GLU A 95 8.82 -4.20 5.38
N GLY A 96 9.34 -2.98 5.32
CA GLY A 96 8.78 -1.90 4.53
C GLY A 96 9.87 -1.14 3.77
N SER A 97 9.60 -0.79 2.52
CA SER A 97 10.42 0.18 1.81
C SER A 97 9.59 1.08 0.91
N LEU A 98 10.10 2.29 0.71
CA LEU A 98 9.53 3.31 -0.16
C LEU A 98 10.49 3.58 -1.31
N VAL A 99 10.03 3.41 -2.55
CA VAL A 99 10.75 3.86 -3.73
C VAL A 99 10.12 5.15 -4.23
N ILE A 100 10.92 6.21 -4.31
CA ILE A 100 10.52 7.51 -4.84
C ILE A 100 11.19 7.69 -6.19
N LYS A 101 10.38 7.85 -7.24
CA LYS A 101 10.84 8.22 -8.59
C LYS A 101 10.46 9.66 -8.85
N SER A 102 11.45 10.48 -9.17
CA SER A 102 11.32 11.89 -9.54
C SER A 102 12.10 12.16 -10.84
N PRO A 103 12.01 13.37 -11.42
CA PRO A 103 12.86 13.76 -12.55
C PRO A 103 14.36 13.69 -12.25
N GLU A 104 14.75 13.87 -10.99
CA GLU A 104 16.15 13.87 -10.54
C GLU A 104 16.73 12.47 -10.36
N GLY A 105 15.87 11.44 -10.27
CA GLY A 105 16.29 10.05 -10.18
C GLY A 105 15.37 9.17 -9.33
N ILE A 106 15.98 8.11 -8.78
CA ILE A 106 15.28 7.10 -7.97
C ILE A 106 15.97 6.99 -6.61
N GLU A 107 15.19 7.23 -5.55
CA GLU A 107 15.56 6.97 -4.16
C GLU A 107 14.82 5.73 -3.65
N HIS A 108 15.53 4.87 -2.92
CA HIS A 108 14.98 3.71 -2.22
C HIS A 108 15.25 3.85 -0.73
N ILE A 109 14.18 4.01 0.04
CA ILE A 109 14.22 4.21 1.49
C ILE A 109 13.77 2.92 2.16
N VAL A 110 14.66 2.30 2.92
CA VAL A 110 14.40 1.07 3.66
C VAL A 110 14.11 1.42 5.12
N TYR A 111 12.95 0.99 5.60
CA TYR A 111 12.49 1.23 6.96
C TYR A 111 12.91 0.07 7.85
N SER A 112 13.02 0.32 9.14
CA SER A 112 13.24 -0.73 10.14
C SER A 112 12.05 -1.71 10.12
N PRO A 113 12.30 -3.01 10.32
CA PRO A 113 11.23 -3.98 10.41
C PRO A 113 10.36 -3.73 11.65
N TYR A 114 9.14 -4.25 11.62
CA TYR A 114 8.23 -4.21 12.76
C TYR A 114 7.59 -5.58 12.96
N VAL A 115 7.44 -6.00 14.21
CA VAL A 115 6.74 -7.25 14.57
C VAL A 115 5.40 -6.90 15.18
N PHE A 116 4.32 -7.30 14.51
CA PHE A 116 2.98 -7.23 15.09
C PHE A 116 2.75 -8.47 15.95
N GLU A 117 2.04 -8.30 17.07
CA GLU A 117 1.67 -9.40 17.97
C GLU A 117 0.76 -10.42 17.29
N SER A 118 -0.03 -9.99 16.30
CA SER A 118 -0.82 -10.87 15.45
C SER A 118 -0.96 -10.33 14.04
N ALA A 119 -1.02 -11.22 13.05
CA ALA A 119 -1.33 -10.82 11.68
C ALA A 119 -2.70 -10.14 11.56
N ARG A 120 -3.65 -10.50 12.45
CA ARG A 120 -4.97 -9.86 12.55
C ARG A 120 -4.87 -8.35 12.79
N GLU A 121 -3.93 -7.89 13.59
CA GLU A 121 -3.69 -6.45 13.84
C GLU A 121 -3.25 -5.73 12.56
N LEU A 122 -2.27 -6.28 11.85
CA LEU A 122 -1.79 -5.77 10.58
C LEU A 122 -2.93 -5.68 9.55
N PHE A 123 -3.73 -6.75 9.41
CA PHE A 123 -4.83 -6.78 8.46
C PHE A 123 -5.96 -5.82 8.80
N LYS A 124 -6.16 -5.49 10.09
CA LYS A 124 -7.09 -4.44 10.49
C LYS A 124 -6.62 -3.08 9.93
N LYS A 125 -5.36 -2.72 10.13
CA LYS A 125 -4.76 -1.48 9.58
C LYS A 125 -4.81 -1.44 8.05
N ILE A 126 -4.52 -2.55 7.38
CA ILE A 126 -4.65 -2.67 5.92
C ILE A 126 -6.11 -2.46 5.46
N GLY A 127 -7.08 -2.92 6.25
CA GLY A 127 -8.50 -2.68 5.97
C GLY A 127 -8.86 -1.20 5.97
N GLU A 128 -8.44 -0.48 7.01
CA GLU A 128 -8.67 0.97 7.16
C GLU A 128 -8.01 1.75 6.02
N LEU A 129 -6.78 1.38 5.65
CA LEU A 129 -6.08 1.94 4.50
C LEU A 129 -6.77 1.62 3.17
N GLY A 130 -7.29 0.40 3.02
CA GLY A 130 -7.99 -0.05 1.82
C GLY A 130 -9.26 0.76 1.54
N ASP A 131 -9.95 1.21 2.58
CA ASP A 131 -11.11 2.10 2.46
C ASP A 131 -10.69 3.50 1.97
N LYS A 132 -9.57 4.03 2.48
CA LYS A 132 -8.99 5.30 2.01
C LYS A 132 -8.54 5.23 0.55
N TYR A 133 -7.80 4.17 0.18
CA TYR A 133 -7.40 3.92 -1.20
C TYR A 133 -8.61 3.95 -2.14
N ARG A 134 -9.71 3.29 -1.77
CA ARG A 134 -10.92 3.22 -2.61
C ARG A 134 -11.57 4.58 -2.79
N LEU A 135 -11.58 5.42 -1.76
CA LEU A 135 -12.08 6.79 -1.86
C LEU A 135 -11.21 7.61 -2.82
N SER A 136 -9.90 7.59 -2.63
CA SER A 136 -8.95 8.32 -3.49
C SER A 136 -9.03 7.85 -4.95
N ASP A 137 -9.14 6.54 -5.19
CA ASP A 137 -9.26 5.96 -6.53
C ASP A 137 -10.56 6.38 -7.24
N TYR A 138 -11.67 6.43 -6.49
CA TYR A 138 -12.95 6.90 -7.01
C TYR A 138 -12.91 8.39 -7.39
N GLU A 139 -12.33 9.23 -6.53
CA GLU A 139 -12.20 10.67 -6.81
C GLU A 139 -11.29 10.94 -8.02
N VAL A 140 -10.15 10.24 -8.12
CA VAL A 140 -9.27 10.31 -9.29
C VAL A 140 -9.99 9.84 -10.57
N TYR A 141 -10.85 8.83 -10.47
CA TYR A 141 -11.65 8.36 -11.59
C TYR A 141 -12.68 9.40 -12.04
N LEU A 142 -13.38 10.04 -11.10
CA LEU A 142 -14.33 11.12 -11.40
C LEU A 142 -13.66 12.32 -12.06
N GLU A 143 -12.50 12.75 -11.56
CA GLU A 143 -11.73 13.86 -12.15
C GLU A 143 -11.41 13.58 -13.62
N ARG A 144 -10.94 12.37 -13.94
CA ARG A 144 -10.65 11.97 -15.34
C ARG A 144 -11.89 11.94 -16.23
N ILE A 145 -13.05 11.56 -15.70
CA ILE A 145 -14.30 11.61 -16.46
C ILE A 145 -14.68 13.06 -16.74
N MET A 146 -14.56 13.94 -15.74
CA MET A 146 -14.89 15.37 -15.91
C MET A 146 -13.99 16.02 -16.94
N GLU A 147 -12.67 15.76 -16.91
CA GLU A 147 -11.75 16.22 -17.94
C GLU A 147 -12.21 15.77 -19.34
N TYR A 148 -12.63 14.51 -19.49
CA TYR A 148 -13.12 13.99 -20.78
C TYR A 148 -14.41 14.67 -21.26
N ILE A 149 -15.38 14.91 -20.36
CA ILE A 149 -16.65 15.59 -20.69
C ILE A 149 -16.41 17.05 -21.10
N ASP A 150 -15.50 17.76 -20.42
CA ASP A 150 -15.18 19.15 -20.75
C ASP A 150 -14.53 19.25 -22.14
N PHE A 151 -13.75 18.25 -22.57
CA PHE A 151 -13.24 18.17 -23.95
C PHE A 151 -14.35 18.02 -25.00
N ASP A 152 -15.40 17.25 -24.71
CA ASP A 152 -16.52 17.03 -25.64
C ASP A 152 -17.47 18.23 -25.76
N THR A 153 -17.36 19.21 -24.86
CA THR A 153 -18.24 20.41 -24.82
C THR A 153 -17.66 21.60 -25.61
N ILE A 154 -16.47 21.47 -26.20
CA ILE A 154 -15.78 22.52 -26.98
C ILE A 154 -15.90 22.28 -28.51
N ILE A 155 -16.99 21.67 -28.97
CA ILE A 155 -17.27 21.45 -30.41
C ILE A 155 -18.47 22.28 -30.86
#